data_AF-A0A4Z1C944-F1
#
_entry.id   AF-A0A4Z1C944-F1
#
_cell.length_a   1.000
_cell.length_b   1.000
_cell.length_c   1.000
_cell.angle_alpha   90.00
_cell.angle_beta   90.00
_cell.angle_gamma   90.00
#
_symmetry.space_group_name_H-M   'P 1'
#
loop_
_entity.id
_entity.type
_entity.pdbx_description
1 polymer ?
#
loop_
_entity_poly.entity_id
_entity_poly.type
_entity_poly.pdbx_seq_one_letter_code
_entity_poly.pdbx_strand_id
1 'polypeptide(L)'
;MKTRFLTRPELIAPAVVFMSAHRGECLLDQDDMLGTPDELRGWINLADMADRYDITQTEILEGLHAHAARGVIRLAMDPENLSAVYVEALRDPRAEHGWRPWDVRFGVRLITERKSRPLPYAVG
;
A
#
# COMPACT_ATOMS: atom_id res chain seq x y z
N MET A 1 7.93 -20.26 -9.28
CA MET A 1 6.95 -20.02 -8.20
C MET A 1 6.89 -18.51 -8.00
N LYS A 2 5.81 -17.81 -8.42
CA LYS A 2 5.73 -16.34 -8.24
C LYS A 2 5.57 -16.08 -6.72
N THR A 3 6.59 -15.49 -6.10
CA THR A 3 6.67 -15.25 -4.66
C THR A 3 5.56 -14.28 -4.26
N ARG A 4 4.61 -14.75 -3.45
CA ARG A 4 3.57 -13.89 -2.87
C ARG A 4 4.22 -12.80 -2.02
N PHE A 5 3.59 -11.63 -1.95
CA PHE A 5 3.93 -10.60 -0.96
C PHE A 5 3.52 -11.12 0.43
N LEU A 6 4.46 -11.20 1.36
CA LEU A 6 4.26 -11.87 2.66
C LEU A 6 4.79 -11.06 3.84
N THR A 7 5.70 -10.10 3.62
CA THR A 7 6.22 -9.27 4.71
C THR A 7 5.23 -8.15 5.03
N ARG A 8 5.23 -7.67 6.29
CA ARG A 8 4.40 -6.52 6.67
C ARG A 8 4.62 -5.30 5.76
N PRO A 9 5.86 -4.86 5.45
CA PRO A 9 6.13 -3.80 4.47
C PRO A 9 5.45 -4.02 3.11
N GLU A 10 5.58 -5.22 2.55
CA GLU A 10 4.99 -5.58 1.26
C GLU A 10 3.46 -5.54 1.29
N LEU A 11 2.86 -5.91 2.41
CA LEU A 11 1.41 -5.97 2.60
C LEU A 11 0.80 -4.58 2.85
N ILE A 12 1.53 -3.65 3.48
CA ILE A 12 1.02 -2.29 3.75
C ILE A 12 1.19 -1.34 2.57
N ALA A 13 2.17 -1.55 1.69
CA ALA A 13 2.46 -0.66 0.57
C ALA A 13 1.25 -0.37 -0.34
N PRO A 14 0.44 -1.37 -0.76
CA PRO A 14 -0.76 -1.12 -1.57
C PRO A 14 -1.76 -0.20 -0.86
N ALA A 15 -1.90 -0.35 0.46
CA ALA A 15 -2.80 0.46 1.26
C ALA A 15 -2.32 1.90 1.41
N VAL A 16 -1.02 2.10 1.61
CA VAL A 16 -0.43 3.45 1.68
C VAL A 16 -0.70 4.22 0.40
N VAL A 17 -0.49 3.60 -0.75
CA VAL A 17 -0.73 4.23 -2.05
C VAL A 17 -2.21 4.52 -2.27
N PHE A 18 -3.07 3.57 -1.94
CA PHE A 18 -4.52 3.75 -2.05
C PHE A 18 -5.01 4.92 -1.17
N MET A 19 -4.64 4.94 0.11
CA MET A 19 -5.07 5.99 1.04
C MET A 19 -4.52 7.37 0.65
N SER A 20 -3.29 7.43 0.12
CA SER A 20 -2.70 8.67 -0.39
C SER A 20 -3.45 9.20 -1.62
N ALA A 21 -3.79 8.32 -2.57
CA ALA A 21 -4.53 8.70 -3.78
C ALA A 21 -5.96 9.18 -3.48
N HIS A 22 -6.61 8.58 -2.47
CA HIS A 22 -7.98 8.91 -2.05
C HIS A 22 -8.07 9.94 -0.91
N ARG A 23 -7.00 10.70 -0.62
CA ARG A 23 -6.97 11.70 0.47
C ARG A 23 -7.41 11.15 1.86
N GLY A 24 -7.24 9.86 2.10
CA GLY A 24 -7.71 9.19 3.33
C GLY A 24 -9.20 8.85 3.35
N GLU A 25 -9.97 9.10 2.28
CA GLU A 25 -11.34 8.60 2.14
C GLU A 25 -11.30 7.10 1.80
N CYS A 26 -11.29 6.29 2.85
CA CYS A 26 -11.44 4.85 2.72
C CYS A 26 -12.88 4.52 2.34
N LEU A 27 -13.20 4.49 1.03
CA LEU A 27 -14.42 3.88 0.53
C LEU A 27 -14.26 2.34 0.59
N LEU A 28 -14.14 1.80 1.79
CA LEU A 28 -14.31 0.38 2.04
C LEU A 28 -15.81 0.11 2.14
N ASP A 29 -16.49 0.11 1.00
CA ASP A 29 -17.82 -0.49 0.97
C ASP A 29 -17.68 -1.98 1.33
N GLN A 30 -18.62 -2.43 2.17
CA GLN A 30 -18.72 -3.81 2.64
C GLN A 30 -19.02 -4.80 1.50
N ASP A 31 -19.42 -4.30 0.35
CA ASP A 31 -19.59 -5.06 -0.88
C ASP A 31 -18.32 -4.99 -1.73
N ASP A 32 -18.03 -6.05 -2.47
CA ASP A 32 -16.81 -6.31 -3.26
C ASP A 32 -16.45 -5.27 -4.36
N MET A 33 -17.09 -4.11 -4.35
CA MET A 33 -16.89 -3.00 -5.25
C MET A 33 -16.14 -1.88 -4.52
N LEU A 34 -14.88 -2.11 -4.15
CA LEU A 34 -13.94 -1.00 -4.03
C LEU A 34 -14.00 -0.26 -5.37
N GLY A 35 -14.63 0.92 -5.41
CA GLY A 35 -14.63 1.82 -6.55
C GLY A 35 -13.19 2.22 -6.80
N THR A 36 -12.46 1.38 -7.53
CA THR A 36 -11.02 1.51 -7.66
C THR A 36 -10.78 2.40 -8.87
N PRO A 37 -9.98 3.46 -8.75
CA PRO A 37 -9.60 4.26 -9.90
C PRO A 37 -8.94 3.37 -10.95
N ASP A 38 -9.20 3.65 -12.23
CA ASP A 38 -8.53 2.99 -13.35
C ASP A 38 -7.00 3.17 -13.30
N GLU A 39 -6.53 4.24 -12.63
CA GLU A 39 -5.11 4.54 -12.41
C GLU A 39 -4.87 4.98 -10.95
N LEU A 40 -3.98 4.27 -10.23
CA LEU A 40 -3.52 4.68 -8.90
C LEU A 40 -2.13 5.31 -9.03
N ARG A 41 -2.07 6.64 -9.19
CA ARG A 41 -0.82 7.39 -9.24
C ARG A 41 -0.86 8.64 -8.40
N GLY A 42 0.27 9.00 -7.81
CA GLY A 42 0.39 10.24 -7.05
C GLY A 42 1.64 10.32 -6.19
N TRP A 43 1.83 11.51 -5.63
CA TRP A 43 2.83 11.76 -4.60
C TRP A 43 2.31 11.31 -3.23
N ILE A 44 3.16 10.62 -2.51
CA ILE A 44 2.93 10.14 -1.15
C ILE A 44 3.88 10.90 -0.23
N ASN A 45 3.32 11.53 0.80
CA ASN A 45 4.10 12.12 1.88
C ASN A 45 4.33 11.03 2.95
N LEU A 46 5.55 10.49 2.98
CA LEU A 46 5.97 9.44 3.92
C LEU A 46 5.85 9.88 5.38
N ALA A 47 6.16 11.15 5.67
CA ALA A 47 6.10 11.67 7.03
C ALA A 47 4.65 11.78 7.52
N ASP A 48 3.73 12.29 6.68
CA ASP A 48 2.30 12.36 7.00
C ASP A 48 1.70 10.96 7.20
N MET A 49 2.09 9.99 6.37
CA MET A 49 1.64 8.60 6.52
C MET A 49 2.17 7.95 7.81
N ALA A 50 3.43 8.20 8.16
CA ALA A 50 4.02 7.68 9.40
C ALA A 50 3.47 8.35 10.66
N ASP A 51 3.04 9.62 10.58
CA ASP A 51 2.43 10.34 11.70
C ASP A 51 0.98 9.88 11.94
N ARG A 52 0.22 9.65 10.85
CA ARG A 52 -1.20 9.26 10.93
C ARG A 52 -1.43 7.78 11.27
N TYR A 53 -0.49 6.92 10.91
CA TYR A 53 -0.65 5.47 11.03
C TYR A 53 0.56 4.85 11.74
N ASP A 54 0.36 3.75 12.47
CA ASP A 54 1.42 3.01 13.20
C ASP A 54 2.35 2.26 12.23
N ILE A 55 3.05 3.01 11.36
CA ILE A 55 3.98 2.55 10.34
C ILE A 55 5.16 3.53 10.23
N THR A 56 6.34 3.02 9.94
CA THR A 56 7.53 3.87 9.74
C THR A 56 7.74 4.24 8.27
N GLN A 57 8.43 5.35 7.99
CA GLN A 57 8.83 5.70 6.62
C GLN A 57 9.66 4.58 5.97
N THR A 58 10.51 3.91 6.75
CA THR A 58 11.30 2.76 6.31
C THR A 58 10.41 1.60 5.88
N GLU A 59 9.43 1.20 6.69
CA GLU A 59 8.49 0.12 6.31
C GLU A 59 7.72 0.46 5.03
N ILE A 60 7.31 1.72 4.86
CA ILE A 60 6.64 2.17 3.63
C ILE A 60 7.58 2.00 2.42
N LEU A 61 8.81 2.52 2.52
CA LEU A 61 9.80 2.47 1.45
C LEU A 61 10.19 1.03 1.09
N GLU A 62 10.44 0.19 2.09
CA GLU A 62 10.75 -1.24 1.89
C GLU A 62 9.66 -1.94 1.08
N GLY A 63 8.40 -1.72 1.46
CA GLY A 63 7.26 -2.26 0.73
C GLY A 63 7.20 -1.75 -0.71
N LEU A 64 7.28 -0.44 -0.92
CA LEU A 64 7.25 0.17 -2.25
C LEU A 64 8.39 -0.33 -3.15
N HIS A 65 9.61 -0.41 -2.63
CA HIS A 65 10.75 -0.96 -3.38
C HIS A 65 10.53 -2.43 -3.76
N ALA A 66 9.97 -3.23 -2.86
CA ALA A 66 9.68 -4.64 -3.13
C ALA A 66 8.61 -4.83 -4.22
N HIS A 67 7.65 -3.91 -4.34
CA HIS A 67 6.68 -3.88 -5.44
C HIS A 67 7.28 -3.36 -6.75
N ALA A 68 8.12 -2.33 -6.68
CA ALA A 68 8.82 -1.78 -7.85
C ALA A 68 9.77 -2.82 -8.48
N ALA A 69 10.52 -3.54 -7.65
CA ALA A 69 11.44 -4.61 -8.10
C ALA A 69 10.73 -5.76 -8.82
N ARG A 70 9.43 -5.96 -8.56
CA ARG A 70 8.59 -6.98 -9.22
C ARG A 70 7.82 -6.42 -10.43
N GLY A 71 8.05 -5.16 -10.79
CA GLY A 71 7.38 -4.49 -11.91
C GLY A 71 5.90 -4.20 -11.66
N VAL A 72 5.46 -4.21 -10.39
CA VAL A 72 4.06 -3.97 -10.03
C VAL A 72 3.74 -2.48 -10.01
N ILE A 73 4.72 -1.65 -9.66
CA ILE A 73 4.63 -0.19 -9.64
C ILE A 73 5.87 0.45 -10.26
N ARG A 74 5.73 1.71 -10.67
CA ARG A 74 6.87 2.62 -10.85
C ARG A 74 7.00 3.49 -9.61
N LEU A 75 8.24 3.72 -9.19
CA LEU A 75 8.60 4.49 -8.01
C LEU A 75 9.63 5.56 -8.39
N ALA A 76 9.43 6.79 -7.95
CA ALA A 76 10.43 7.87 -8.03
C ALA A 76 10.48 8.64 -6.71
N MET A 77 11.70 8.99 -6.27
CA MET A 77 11.92 9.82 -5.09
C MET A 77 11.98 11.29 -5.51
N ASP A 78 11.45 12.20 -4.70
CA ASP A 78 11.68 13.63 -4.87
C ASP A 78 13.13 13.97 -4.43
N PRO A 79 13.96 14.56 -5.31
CA PRO A 79 15.35 14.89 -4.97
C PRO A 79 15.47 16.04 -3.95
N GLU A 80 14.46 16.90 -3.81
CA GLU A 80 14.45 18.04 -2.90
C GLU A 80 13.69 17.73 -1.60
N ASN A 81 12.81 16.71 -1.62
CA ASN A 81 12.02 16.29 -0.47
C ASN A 81 12.09 14.77 -0.26
N LEU A 82 13.03 14.30 0.56
CA LEU A 82 13.23 12.87 0.83
C LEU A 82 12.03 12.19 1.51
N SER A 83 11.06 12.96 2.01
CA SER A 83 9.80 12.43 2.55
C SER A 83 8.67 12.36 1.51
N ALA A 84 8.92 12.71 0.25
CA ALA A 84 7.96 12.61 -0.83
C ALA A 84 8.39 11.54 -1.86
N VAL A 85 7.46 10.62 -2.17
CA VAL A 85 7.68 9.59 -3.19
C VAL A 85 6.53 9.56 -4.18
N TYR A 86 6.86 9.56 -5.46
CA TYR A 86 5.88 9.36 -6.51
C TYR A 86 5.71 7.87 -6.77
N VAL A 87 4.45 7.43 -6.78
CA VAL A 87 4.10 6.06 -7.15
C VAL A 87 3.12 6.09 -8.31
N GLU A 88 3.34 5.20 -9.27
CA GLU A 88 2.38 4.88 -10.32
C GLU A 88 2.16 3.36 -10.30
N ALA A 89 0.99 2.94 -9.85
CA ALA A 89 0.60 1.54 -9.84
C ALA A 89 -0.20 1.23 -11.10
N LEU A 90 0.26 0.21 -11.83
CA LEU A 90 -0.52 -0.39 -12.91
C LEU A 90 -1.49 -1.37 -12.27
N ARG A 91 -2.76 -0.99 -12.13
CA ARG A 91 -3.79 -1.96 -11.77
C ARG A 91 -4.21 -2.69 -13.02
N ASP A 92 -4.07 -4.00 -13.03
CA ASP A 92 -4.80 -4.84 -13.97
C ASP A 92 -5.70 -5.80 -13.13
N PRO A 93 -7.04 -5.65 -13.22
CA PRO A 93 -7.99 -6.46 -12.45
C PRO A 93 -7.96 -7.95 -12.84
N ARG A 94 -7.26 -8.32 -13.91
CA ARG A 94 -7.06 -9.68 -14.42
C ARG A 94 -5.58 -10.10 -14.48
N ALA A 95 -4.67 -9.27 -13.98
CA ALA A 95 -3.26 -9.32 -14.37
C ALA A 95 -2.47 -10.53 -13.90
N GLU A 96 -1.48 -10.88 -14.74
CA GLU A 96 -0.27 -11.58 -14.35
C GLU A 96 0.69 -10.75 -13.47
N HIS A 97 0.55 -9.40 -13.48
CA HIS A 97 1.36 -8.40 -12.76
C HIS A 97 0.50 -7.19 -12.33
N GLY A 98 0.37 -6.89 -11.03
CA GLY A 98 -0.47 -5.79 -10.52
C GLY A 98 -1.01 -6.05 -9.10
N TRP A 99 -1.56 -5.03 -8.42
CA TRP A 99 -2.25 -5.19 -7.12
C TRP A 99 -3.69 -5.66 -7.30
N ARG A 100 -4.10 -6.66 -6.50
CA ARG A 100 -5.51 -7.05 -6.39
C ARG A 100 -6.21 -6.20 -5.33
N PRO A 101 -7.53 -5.95 -5.46
CA PRO A 101 -8.27 -5.17 -4.47
C PRO A 101 -8.16 -5.71 -3.04
N TRP A 102 -8.03 -7.03 -2.84
CA TRP A 102 -7.85 -7.60 -1.51
C TRP A 102 -6.47 -7.34 -0.89
N ASP A 103 -5.41 -7.15 -1.69
CA ASP A 103 -4.07 -6.79 -1.17
C ASP A 103 -4.14 -5.40 -0.50
N VAL A 104 -4.87 -4.48 -1.15
CA VAL A 104 -5.17 -3.14 -0.61
C VAL A 104 -5.99 -3.23 0.68
N ARG A 105 -7.09 -4.00 0.68
CA ARG A 105 -7.93 -4.19 1.88
C ARG A 105 -7.12 -4.74 3.05
N PHE A 106 -6.30 -5.75 2.80
CA PHE A 106 -5.48 -6.38 3.82
C PHE A 106 -4.45 -5.41 4.40
N GLY A 107 -3.76 -4.65 3.55
CA GLY A 107 -2.86 -3.59 4.00
C GLY A 107 -3.56 -2.52 4.83
N VAL A 108 -4.75 -2.06 4.41
CA VAL A 108 -5.52 -1.05 5.15
C VAL A 108 -5.90 -1.60 6.52
N ARG A 109 -6.33 -2.85 6.59
CA ARG A 109 -6.63 -3.53 7.85
C ARG A 109 -5.40 -3.57 8.76
N LEU A 110 -4.23 -3.94 8.25
CA LEU A 110 -2.98 -4.01 9.03
C LEU A 110 -2.52 -2.68 9.64
N ILE A 111 -2.80 -1.56 8.98
CA ILE A 111 -2.39 -0.21 9.42
C ILE A 111 -3.48 0.51 10.23
N THR A 112 -4.75 0.12 10.10
CA THR A 112 -5.87 0.73 10.83
C THR A 112 -6.34 -0.05 12.05
N GLU A 113 -6.21 -1.39 12.09
CA GLU A 113 -6.77 -2.20 13.20
C GLU A 113 -5.97 -2.13 14.51
N ARG A 114 -4.88 -1.36 14.61
CA ARG A 114 -4.06 -1.30 15.83
C ARG A 114 -4.43 -0.23 16.87
N LYS A 115 -5.71 0.18 16.91
CA LYS A 115 -6.33 0.57 18.20
C LYS A 115 -7.02 -0.60 18.91
N SER A 116 -7.09 -1.81 18.33
CA SER A 116 -7.76 -2.95 18.97
C SER A 116 -7.25 -4.30 18.48
N ARG A 117 -6.29 -4.87 19.23
CA ARG A 117 -5.82 -6.28 19.28
C ARG A 117 -4.60 -6.67 18.41
N PRO A 118 -3.76 -7.60 18.94
CA PRO A 118 -2.66 -8.20 18.20
C PRO A 118 -3.16 -9.15 17.10
N LEU A 119 -2.38 -9.25 16.01
CA LEU A 119 -2.66 -10.06 14.82
C LEU A 119 -2.77 -11.56 15.20
N PRO A 120 -3.80 -12.30 14.73
CA PRO A 120 -4.04 -13.70 15.11
C PRO A 120 -3.16 -14.74 14.41
N TYR A 121 -2.08 -14.36 13.73
CA TYR A 121 -1.22 -15.30 12.98
C TYR A 121 0.26 -15.27 13.38
N ALA A 122 0.56 -14.90 14.63
CA ALA A 122 1.80 -15.31 15.29
C ALA A 122 1.51 -16.56 16.15
N VAL A 123 1.25 -17.70 15.50
CA VAL A 123 1.21 -19.00 16.17
C VAL A 123 1.98 -20.00 15.29
N GLY A 124 3.08 -20.53 15.82
CA GLY A 124 3.80 -21.69 15.28
C GLY A 124 5.12 -21.35 14.63
#